data_AF-A0A926BCN7-F1
#
_entry.id   AF-A0A926BCN7-F1
#
_cell.length_a   1.000
_cell.length_b   1.000
_cell.length_c   1.000
_cell.angle_alpha   90.00
_cell.angle_beta   90.00
_cell.angle_gamma   90.00
#
_symmetry.space_group_name_H-M   'P 1'
#
loop_
_entity.id
_entity.type
_entity.pdbx_description
1 polymer ?
#
loop_
_entity_poly.entity_id
_entity_poly.type
_entity_poly.pdbx_seq_one_letter_code
_entity_poly.pdbx_strand_id
1 'polypeptide(L)' 'MSKAQRREQLLQVAYEIIRSEGTDELTLARVAEQAGVTKPIAYEHFGSRSGLLIAL' A
#
# COMPACT_ATOMS: atom_id res chain seq x y z
N MET A 1 -4.12 8.30 -14.24
CA MET A 1 -3.77 8.66 -12.86
C MET A 1 -2.26 8.88 -12.80
N SER A 2 -1.78 9.93 -12.14
CA SER A 2 -0.34 10.20 -12.03
C SER A 2 0.34 9.24 -11.04
N LYS A 3 1.67 9.17 -11.07
CA LYS A 3 2.45 8.39 -10.10
C LYS A 3 2.21 8.88 -8.65
N ALA A 4 2.07 10.18 -8.45
CA ALA A 4 1.77 10.76 -7.13
C ALA A 4 0.39 10.35 -6.62
N GLN A 5 -0.65 10.50 -7.46
CA GLN A 5 -2.01 10.06 -7.13
C GLN A 5 -2.07 8.55 -6.83
N ARG A 6 -1.25 7.74 -7.52
CA ARG A 6 -1.16 6.29 -7.25
C ARG A 6 -0.56 6.02 -5.89
N ARG A 7 0.51 6.74 -5.54
CA ARG A 7 1.14 6.62 -4.23
C ARG A 7 0.15 6.97 -3.12
N GLU A 8 -0.61 8.06 -3.26
CA GLU A 8 -1.65 8.47 -2.30
C GLU A 8 -2.76 7.43 -2.18
N GLN A 9 -3.25 6.87 -3.30
CA GLN A 9 -4.25 5.81 -3.29
C GLN A 9 -3.77 4.59 -2.48
N LEU A 10 -2.52 4.16 -2.69
CA LEU A 10 -1.95 3.01 -1.99
C LEU A 10 -1.79 3.27 -0.49
N LEU A 11 -1.43 4.50 -0.09
CA LEU A 11 -1.37 4.89 1.32
C LEU A 11 -2.75 4.89 1.97
N GLN A 12 -3.78 5.38 1.27
CA GLN A 12 -5.15 5.34 1.79
C GLN A 12 -5.61 3.89 2.02
N VAL A 13 -5.36 2.99 1.06
CA VAL A 13 -5.69 1.56 1.19
C VAL A 13 -4.92 0.92 2.36
N ALA A 14 -3.64 1.25 2.52
CA ALA A 14 -2.84 0.79 3.64
C ALA A 14 -3.42 1.25 5.00
N TYR A 15 -3.87 2.50 5.09
CA TYR A 15 -4.53 3.04 6.28
C TYR A 15 -5.84 2.32 6.60
N GLU A 16 -6.66 2.03 5.58
CA GLU A 16 -7.89 1.24 5.74
C GLU A 16 -7.59 -0.15 6.31
N ILE A 17 -6.61 -0.87 5.76
CA ILE A 17 -6.21 -2.21 6.25
C ILE A 17 -5.79 -2.14 7.72
N ILE A 18 -4.92 -1.18 8.08
CA ILE A 18 -4.46 -1.04 9.48
C ILE A 18 -5.66 -0.78 10.40
N ARG A 19 -6.58 0.09 9.98
CA ARG A 19 -7.75 0.46 10.77
C ARG A 19 -8.71 -0.71 10.97
N SER A 20 -8.93 -1.54 9.95
CA SER A 20 -9.90 -2.64 10.01
C SER A 20 -9.32 -3.95 10.54
N GLU A 21 -8.03 -4.22 10.29
CA GLU A 21 -7.43 -5.54 10.50
C GLU A 21 -6.14 -5.51 11.35
N GLY A 22 -5.62 -4.32 11.65
CA GLY A 22 -4.37 -4.15 12.39
C GLY A 22 -3.14 -4.12 11.50
N THR A 23 -2.00 -3.75 12.08
CA THR A 23 -0.74 -3.55 11.36
C THR A 23 -0.11 -4.85 10.87
N ASP A 24 -0.41 -5.99 11.49
CA ASP A 24 0.15 -7.29 11.13
C ASP A 24 -0.33 -7.78 9.76
N GLU A 25 -1.56 -7.42 9.39
CA GLU A 25 -2.13 -7.74 8.07
C GLU A 25 -1.61 -6.83 6.94
N LEU A 26 -0.88 -5.76 7.28
CA LEU A 26 -0.36 -4.84 6.27
C LEU A 26 0.79 -5.48 5.48
N THR A 27 0.52 -5.81 4.22
CA THR A 27 1.54 -6.25 3.25
C THR A 27 1.39 -5.52 1.91
N LEU A 28 2.47 -5.37 1.16
CA LEU A 28 2.42 -4.78 -0.19
C LEU A 28 1.52 -5.58 -1.15
N ALA A 29 1.48 -6.90 -1.00
CA ALA A 29 0.62 -7.75 -1.80
C ALA A 29 -0.87 -7.46 -1.55
N ARG A 30 -1.26 -7.32 -0.28
CA ARG A 30 -2.64 -7.06 0.13
C ARG A 30 -3.07 -5.64 -0.23
N VAL A 31 -2.20 -4.65 -0.04
CA VAL A 31 -2.43 -3.27 -0.52
C VAL A 31 -2.63 -3.24 -2.02
N ALA A 32 -1.82 -3.97 -2.80
CA ALA A 32 -1.96 -4.04 -4.25
C ALA A 32 -3.30 -4.65 -4.66
N GLU A 33 -3.68 -5.77 -4.04
CA GLU A 33 -4.95 -6.46 -4.27
C GLU A 33 -6.15 -5.54 -3.99
N GLN A 34 -6.20 -4.93 -2.80
CA GLN A 34 -7.30 -4.07 -2.40
C GLN A 34 -7.34 -2.74 -3.17
N ALA A 35 -6.19 -2.23 -3.64
CA ALA A 35 -6.11 -1.07 -4.52
C ALA A 35 -6.42 -1.37 -6.00
N GLY A 36 -6.63 -2.65 -6.36
CA GLY A 36 -6.88 -3.06 -7.75
C GLY A 36 -5.68 -2.88 -8.67
N VAL A 37 -4.47 -3.06 -8.16
CA VAL A 37 -3.22 -2.97 -8.93
C VAL A 37 -2.40 -4.25 -8.82
N THR A 38 -1.45 -4.42 -9.73
CA THR A 38 -0.54 -5.57 -9.67
C THR A 38 0.47 -5.40 -8.53
N LYS A 39 0.94 -6.51 -7.95
CA LYS A 39 1.97 -6.48 -6.89
C LYS A 39 3.18 -5.61 -7.28
N PRO A 40 3.80 -5.74 -8.47
CA PRO A 40 4.96 -4.93 -8.84
C PRO A 40 4.76 -3.42 -8.70
N ILE A 41 3.54 -2.90 -8.92
CA ILE A 41 3.25 -1.47 -8.75
C ILE A 41 3.45 -1.05 -7.28
N ALA A 42 2.94 -1.82 -6.32
CA ALA A 42 3.13 -1.51 -4.90
C ALA A 42 4.62 -1.60 -4.49
N TYR A 43 5.36 -2.57 -5.01
CA TYR A 43 6.81 -2.68 -4.78
C TYR A 43 7.60 -1.52 -5.39
N GLU A 44 7.21 -1.01 -6.58
CA GLU A 44 7.85 0.16 -7.18
C GLU A 44 7.71 1.42 -6.30
N HIS A 45 6.56 1.56 -5.62
CA HIS A 45 6.28 2.73 -4.79
C HIS A 45 6.97 2.71 -3.42
N PHE A 46 7.13 1.54 -2.80
CA PHE A 46 7.53 1.44 -1.40
C PHE A 46 8.74 0.52 -1.15
N GLY A 47 9.11 -0.33 -2.10
CA GLY A 47 10.22 -1.30 -2.01
C GLY A 47 9.97 -2.47 -1.04
N SER A 48 9.39 -2.21 0.13
CA SER A 48 9.13 -3.21 1.17
C SER A 48 7.95 -2.82 2.07
N ARG A 49 7.48 -3.75 2.91
CA ARG A 49 6.51 -3.47 3.98
C ARG A 49 7.02 -2.36 4.91
N SER A 50 8.30 -2.38 5.27
CA SER A 50 8.91 -1.34 6.10
C SER A 50 8.93 0.02 5.40
N GLY A 51 9.20 0.06 4.08
CA GLY A 51 9.14 1.29 3.30
C GLY A 51 7.72 1.86 3.19
N LEU A 52 6.70 1.00 3.15
CA LEU A 52 5.31 1.42 3.25
C LEU A 52 4.99 1.99 4.64
N LEU A 53 5.44 1.33 5.72
CA LEU A 53 5.23 1.81 7.09
C LEU A 53 5.92 3.15 7.37
N ILE A 54 7.10 3.41 6.79
CA ILE A 54 7.79 4.71 6.88
C ILE A 54 7.03 5.81 6.14
N ALA A 55 6.25 5.44 5.11
CA ALA A 55 5.51 6.36 4.27
C ALA A 55 4.11 6.71 4.78
N LEU A 56 3.61 5.97 5.79
CA LEU A 56 2.35 6.21 6.51
C LEU A 56 2.55 7.22 7.63
#